data_AF-A0A6P6CP55-F1
#
_entry.id   AF-A0A6P6CP55-F1
#
_cell.length_a   1.000
_cell.length_b   1.000
_cell.length_c   1.000
_cell.angle_alpha   90.00
_cell.angle_beta   90.00
_cell.angle_gamma   90.00
#
_symmetry.space_group_name_H-M   'P 1'
#
loop_
_entity.id
_entity.type
_entity.pdbx_description
1 polymer ?
#
loop_
_entity_poly.entity_id
_entity_poly.type
_entity_poly.pdbx_seq_one_letter_code
_entity_poly.pdbx_strand_id
1 'polypeptide(L)'
;MEAGQPENISAHTENEPQLGKELAESTSAPPTSKEEVEANNVNKVEVKRADNAPREIPENRNVPPTSKPEVVKIQAWWRGTLVRRTLLHAALRVLVIQRWWRQIMLEAQQKRRRAALETFTRREWAAVKLQSWVRMWRIRLRYCRLLHAVRIIQTYWRCHSCTSRGFIKGQYRVTADQLHLEIEILLGSGPCIVTECIPLPTK
;
A
#
# COMPACT_ATOMS: atom_id res chain seq x y z
N MET A 1 8.74 -15.71 -31.09
CA MET A 1 10.21 -15.57 -31.08
C MET A 1 10.47 -14.09 -31.23
N GLU A 2 10.48 -13.35 -30.11
CA GLU A 2 11.71 -12.83 -29.44
C GLU A 2 12.59 -12.04 -30.42
N ALA A 3 12.97 -10.78 -30.19
CA ALA A 3 13.38 -10.08 -28.98
C ALA A 3 12.96 -8.59 -29.10
N GLY A 4 12.76 -7.78 -28.06
CA GLY A 4 13.52 -7.64 -26.83
C GLY A 4 14.06 -6.21 -26.79
N GLN A 5 13.42 -5.35 -26.01
CA GLN A 5 13.93 -4.01 -25.64
C GLN A 5 14.98 -4.15 -24.53
N PRO A 6 15.85 -3.14 -24.36
CA PRO A 6 15.90 -2.53 -23.02
C PRO A 6 16.09 -0.99 -23.01
N GLU A 7 15.33 -0.38 -22.08
CA GLU A 7 15.72 0.62 -21.06
C GLU A 7 17.24 0.90 -20.87
N ASN A 8 17.79 2.07 -20.46
CA ASN A 8 17.34 3.26 -19.72
C ASN A 8 18.58 4.20 -19.51
N ILE A 9 18.36 5.39 -18.93
CA ILE A 9 19.20 6.14 -17.96
C ILE A 9 19.75 7.51 -18.41
N SER A 10 19.23 8.57 -17.79
CA SER A 10 19.96 9.63 -17.03
C SER A 10 18.97 10.76 -16.68
N ALA A 11 19.01 11.49 -15.57
CA ALA A 11 19.78 11.48 -14.34
C ALA A 11 18.97 12.29 -13.30
N HIS A 12 19.03 11.88 -12.03
CA HIS A 12 18.68 12.71 -10.89
C HIS A 12 19.87 13.63 -10.56
N THR A 13 19.59 14.89 -10.23
CA THR A 13 20.49 15.72 -9.41
C THR A 13 19.68 16.35 -8.28
N GLU A 14 20.21 16.17 -7.08
CA GLU A 14 19.70 16.54 -5.77
C GLU A 14 19.77 18.06 -5.52
N ASN A 15 19.02 18.56 -4.53
CA ASN A 15 19.51 19.43 -3.43
C ASN A 15 18.37 19.82 -2.45
N GLU A 16 18.34 19.14 -1.30
CA GLU A 16 18.27 19.61 0.12
C GLU A 16 17.31 20.73 0.63
N PRO A 17 17.07 20.86 1.97
CA PRO A 17 15.74 20.95 2.55
C PRO A 17 15.49 22.24 3.36
N GLN A 18 14.23 22.55 3.68
CA GLN A 18 13.94 23.56 4.70
C GLN A 18 12.90 23.09 5.72
N LEU A 19 13.44 22.89 6.91
CA LEU A 19 12.90 23.11 8.25
C LEU A 19 11.69 24.07 8.32
N GLY A 20 10.59 23.62 8.91
CA GLY A 20 9.44 24.45 9.23
C GLY A 20 8.48 23.74 10.17
N LYS A 21 8.81 23.75 11.46
CA LYS A 21 7.87 23.43 12.55
C LYS A 21 6.85 24.57 12.61
N GLU A 22 5.56 24.26 12.52
CA GLU A 22 4.56 25.11 13.18
C GLU A 22 3.39 24.28 13.69
N LEU A 23 3.15 24.48 14.97
CA LEU A 23 2.27 23.78 15.87
C LEU A 23 0.86 24.39 15.68
N ALA A 24 -0.04 23.69 15.00
CA ALA A 24 -1.45 24.07 14.99
C ALA A 24 -2.11 23.53 16.28
N GLU A 25 -1.96 24.27 17.37
CA GLU A 25 -2.68 24.00 18.62
C GLU A 25 -3.30 25.30 19.13
N SER A 26 -4.51 25.57 18.67
CA SER A 26 -5.52 26.40 19.33
C SER A 26 -6.81 26.32 18.52
N THR A 27 -7.77 25.53 18.98
CA THR A 27 -9.19 25.94 18.99
C THR A 27 -9.96 25.05 19.96
N SER A 28 -10.43 25.73 20.99
CA SER A 28 -11.33 25.38 22.08
C SER A 28 -12.69 24.80 21.66
N ALA A 29 -13.21 23.88 22.48
CA ALA A 29 -14.64 23.63 22.66
C ALA A 29 -15.16 24.47 23.87
N PRO A 30 -16.44 24.40 24.28
CA PRO A 30 -17.77 24.47 23.62
C PRO A 30 -18.58 25.70 24.19
N PRO A 31 -19.90 25.91 23.98
CA PRO A 31 -20.89 25.27 24.88
C PRO A 31 -22.35 25.11 24.36
N THR A 32 -23.09 24.36 25.18
CA THR A 32 -24.53 24.13 25.28
C THR A 32 -25.38 25.37 25.61
N SER A 33 -26.61 25.37 25.06
CA SER A 33 -27.90 25.88 25.55
C SER A 33 -27.95 26.85 26.75
N LYS A 34 -28.67 27.97 26.58
CA LYS A 34 -29.57 28.61 27.56
C LYS A 34 -30.48 29.64 26.87
N GLU A 35 -31.77 29.57 27.19
CA GLU A 35 -32.83 30.55 26.90
C GLU A 35 -32.69 31.80 27.78
N GLU A 36 -33.03 32.97 27.24
CA GLU A 36 -33.75 34.11 27.87
C GLU A 36 -33.97 35.16 26.75
N VAL A 37 -35.21 35.39 26.29
CA VAL A 37 -36.13 36.49 26.67
C VAL A 37 -35.46 37.88 26.62
N GLU A 38 -35.77 38.71 25.62
CA GLU A 38 -36.47 40.03 25.75
C GLU A 38 -36.55 40.82 24.41
N ALA A 39 -37.80 41.14 24.05
CA ALA A 39 -38.39 42.33 23.39
C ALA A 39 -37.67 43.26 22.35
N ASN A 40 -38.46 43.55 21.30
CA ASN A 40 -38.55 44.79 20.47
C ASN A 40 -37.46 45.01 19.38
N ASN A 41 -37.70 45.51 18.16
CA ASN A 41 -38.69 46.47 17.64
C ASN A 41 -38.67 46.47 16.07
N VAL A 42 -39.85 46.45 15.44
CA VAL A 42 -40.28 47.05 14.13
C VAL A 42 -39.43 46.84 12.85
N ASN A 43 -40.06 46.21 11.85
CA ASN A 43 -40.38 46.94 10.62
C ASN A 43 -41.64 46.44 9.91
N LYS A 44 -42.47 47.44 9.64
CA LYS A 44 -43.82 47.49 9.08
C LYS A 44 -43.77 47.27 7.56
N VAL A 45 -44.51 46.29 7.04
CA VAL A 45 -44.95 46.30 5.62
C VAL A 45 -46.46 46.08 5.61
N GLU A 46 -47.16 47.21 5.42
CA GLU A 46 -48.58 47.25 5.11
C GLU A 46 -48.82 46.60 3.74
N VAL A 47 -49.67 45.57 3.69
CA VAL A 47 -50.40 45.22 2.47
C VAL A 47 -51.87 45.55 2.71
N LYS A 48 -52.36 46.43 1.84
CA LYS A 48 -53.62 47.15 1.88
C LYS A 48 -54.83 46.20 1.94
N ARG A 49 -55.75 46.54 2.84
CA ARG A 49 -57.16 46.11 2.82
C ARG A 49 -57.80 46.55 1.49
N ALA A 50 -58.46 45.60 0.83
CA ALA A 50 -59.51 45.90 -0.13
C ALA A 50 -60.86 45.61 0.55
N ASP A 51 -61.75 46.58 0.40
CA ASP A 51 -63.06 46.67 1.02
C ASP A 51 -64.09 45.65 0.49
N ASN A 52 -64.95 45.23 1.41
CA ASN A 52 -66.40 45.03 1.28
C ASN A 52 -66.97 44.18 0.13
N ALA A 53 -67.39 42.96 0.49
CA ALA A 53 -68.73 42.45 0.19
C ALA A 53 -69.04 41.28 1.13
N PRO A 54 -70.17 41.25 1.85
CA PRO A 54 -70.67 40.01 2.42
C PRO A 54 -70.94 39.06 1.26
N ARG A 55 -70.06 38.09 1.02
CA ARG A 55 -70.42 36.95 0.20
C ARG A 55 -71.50 36.22 0.97
N GLU A 56 -72.74 36.41 0.56
CA GLU A 56 -73.85 35.53 0.91
C GLU A 56 -73.38 34.11 0.60
N ILE A 57 -73.05 33.40 1.68
CA ILE A 57 -72.98 31.95 1.66
C ILE A 57 -74.40 31.56 1.27
N PRO A 58 -74.67 30.90 0.12
CA PRO A 58 -75.96 30.30 -0.05
C PRO A 58 -76.07 29.31 1.09
N GLU A 59 -76.94 29.64 2.05
CA GLU A 59 -77.41 28.78 3.11
C GLU A 59 -78.14 27.64 2.41
N ASN A 60 -77.34 26.73 1.85
CA ASN A 60 -77.80 25.47 1.32
C ASN A 60 -78.33 24.74 2.54
N ARG A 61 -79.65 24.78 2.68
CA ARG A 61 -80.41 23.94 3.60
C ARG A 61 -79.98 22.51 3.34
N ASN A 62 -78.98 22.08 4.11
CA ASN A 62 -78.70 20.70 4.36
C ASN A 62 -79.92 20.19 5.13
N VAL A 63 -81.00 19.89 4.40
CA VAL A 63 -81.95 18.88 4.83
C VAL A 63 -81.04 17.66 5.02
N PRO A 64 -80.83 17.19 6.26
CA PRO A 64 -80.11 15.96 6.42
C PRO A 64 -80.94 14.95 5.64
N PRO A 65 -80.38 14.27 4.61
CA PRO A 65 -81.10 13.14 4.06
C PRO A 65 -81.40 12.27 5.27
N THR A 66 -82.60 11.72 5.35
CA THR A 66 -82.92 10.63 6.28
C THR A 66 -81.96 9.49 5.95
N SER A 67 -80.72 9.63 6.45
CA SER A 67 -79.60 8.82 6.07
C SER A 67 -79.87 7.53 6.79
N LYS A 68 -80.36 6.55 6.05
CA LYS A 68 -80.56 5.21 6.57
C LYS A 68 -79.25 4.84 7.27
N PRO A 69 -79.22 4.72 8.61
CA PRO A 69 -77.97 4.63 9.36
C PRO A 69 -77.14 3.41 8.93
N GLU A 70 -77.79 2.41 8.35
CA GLU A 70 -77.17 1.25 7.73
C GLU A 70 -76.31 1.57 6.50
N VAL A 71 -76.75 2.48 5.63
CA VAL A 71 -75.98 2.91 4.45
C VAL A 71 -74.72 3.65 4.89
N VAL A 72 -74.82 4.48 5.92
CA VAL A 72 -73.68 5.19 6.51
C VAL A 72 -72.67 4.22 7.11
N LYS A 73 -73.13 3.17 7.80
CA LYS A 73 -72.27 2.10 8.33
C LYS A 73 -71.52 1.37 7.22
N ILE A 74 -72.22 1.02 6.12
CA ILE A 74 -71.61 0.35 4.96
C ILE A 74 -70.57 1.27 4.29
N GLN A 75 -70.87 2.55 4.10
CA GLN A 75 -69.94 3.52 3.52
C GLN A 75 -68.70 3.74 4.41
N ALA A 76 -68.89 3.85 5.72
CA ALA A 76 -67.79 3.97 6.68
C ALA A 76 -66.89 2.73 6.66
N TRP A 77 -67.49 1.52 6.57
CA TRP A 77 -66.74 0.27 6.47
C TRP A 77 -65.90 0.18 5.18
N TRP A 78 -66.47 0.58 4.04
CA TRP A 78 -65.74 0.61 2.77
C TRP A 78 -64.59 1.61 2.78
N ARG A 79 -64.82 2.83 3.29
CA ARG A 79 -63.76 3.85 3.43
C ARG A 79 -62.63 3.37 4.36
N GLY A 80 -62.98 2.75 5.49
CA GLY A 80 -62.00 2.19 6.42
C GLY A 80 -61.19 1.05 5.82
N THR A 81 -61.83 0.17 5.04
CA THR A 81 -61.16 -0.95 4.38
C THR A 81 -60.23 -0.47 3.26
N LEU A 82 -60.64 0.53 2.48
CA LEU A 82 -59.81 1.13 1.44
C LEU A 82 -58.54 1.75 2.03
N VAL A 83 -58.66 2.56 3.09
CA VAL A 83 -57.52 3.20 3.77
C VAL A 83 -56.58 2.15 4.40
N ARG A 84 -57.11 1.10 5.02
CA ARG A 84 -56.27 0.03 5.58
C ARG A 84 -55.44 -0.69 4.51
N ARG A 85 -56.02 -0.95 3.34
CA ARG A 85 -55.31 -1.57 2.21
C ARG A 85 -54.20 -0.66 1.67
N THR A 86 -54.46 0.64 1.52
CA THR A 86 -53.45 1.59 1.01
C THR A 86 -52.31 1.77 2.01
N LEU A 87 -52.60 1.88 3.30
CA LEU A 87 -51.58 1.95 4.35
C LEU A 87 -50.71 0.70 4.39
N LEU A 88 -51.31 -0.49 4.26
CA LEU A 88 -50.57 -1.75 4.23
C LEU A 88 -49.63 -1.80 3.00
N HIS A 89 -50.12 -1.42 1.82
CA HIS A 89 -49.27 -1.32 0.62
C HIS A 89 -48.14 -0.30 0.78
N ALA A 90 -48.42 0.87 1.37
CA ALA A 90 -47.40 1.88 1.63
C ALA A 90 -46.34 1.36 2.62
N ALA A 91 -46.77 0.72 3.71
CA ALA A 91 -45.87 0.12 4.71
C ALA A 91 -44.97 -0.96 4.11
N LEU A 92 -45.53 -1.85 3.28
CA LEU A 92 -44.73 -2.87 2.57
C LEU A 92 -43.69 -2.25 1.66
N ARG A 93 -44.05 -1.20 0.90
CA ARG A 93 -43.10 -0.48 0.03
C ARG A 93 -41.97 0.15 0.83
N VAL A 94 -42.30 0.82 1.94
CA VAL A 94 -41.30 1.40 2.84
C VAL A 94 -40.37 0.33 3.41
N LEU A 95 -40.89 -0.82 3.82
CA LEU A 95 -40.08 -1.93 4.33
C LEU A 95 -39.09 -2.46 3.28
N VAL A 96 -39.51 -2.58 2.01
CA VAL A 96 -38.62 -2.99 0.91
C VAL A 96 -37.49 -1.97 0.73
N ILE A 97 -37.80 -0.68 0.69
CA ILE A 97 -36.80 0.39 0.54
C ILE A 97 -35.83 0.41 1.72
N GLN A 98 -36.35 0.29 2.95
CA GLN A 98 -35.52 0.24 4.16
C GLN A 98 -34.58 -0.96 4.18
N ARG A 99 -35.06 -2.15 3.80
CA ARG A 99 -34.22 -3.35 3.70
C ARG A 99 -33.13 -3.18 2.64
N TRP A 100 -33.49 -2.67 1.47
CA TRP A 100 -32.52 -2.39 0.40
C TRP A 100 -31.42 -1.42 0.86
N TRP A 101 -31.80 -0.34 1.53
CA TRP A 101 -30.83 0.62 2.06
C TRP A 101 -29.90 0.01 3.12
N ARG A 102 -30.44 -0.79 4.05
CA ARG A 102 -29.64 -1.50 5.05
C ARG A 102 -28.65 -2.45 4.40
N GLN A 103 -29.05 -3.15 3.33
CA GLN A 103 -28.17 -4.05 2.60
C GLN A 103 -27.01 -3.28 1.94
N ILE A 104 -27.30 -2.17 1.25
CA ILE A 104 -26.27 -1.31 0.65
C ILE A 104 -25.30 -0.76 1.70
N MET A 105 -25.81 -0.33 2.84
CA MET A 105 -24.96 0.16 3.94
C MET A 105 -24.06 -0.94 4.49
N LEU A 106 -24.58 -2.16 4.67
CA LEU A 106 -23.81 -3.30 5.13
C LEU A 106 -22.72 -3.68 4.12
N GLU A 107 -23.05 -3.72 2.83
CA GLU A 107 -22.09 -4.00 1.77
C GLU A 107 -20.98 -2.94 1.71
N ALA A 108 -21.33 -1.66 1.84
CA ALA A 108 -20.37 -0.57 1.88
C ALA A 108 -19.44 -0.69 3.10
N GLN A 109 -19.99 -1.00 4.29
CA GLN A 109 -19.18 -1.20 5.48
C GLN A 109 -18.28 -2.44 5.35
N GLN A 110 -18.78 -3.53 4.77
CA GLN A 110 -18.00 -4.75 4.58
C GLN A 110 -16.85 -4.53 3.58
N LYS A 111 -17.09 -3.80 2.49
CA LYS A 111 -16.03 -3.38 1.54
C LYS A 111 -14.96 -2.56 2.24
N ARG A 112 -15.33 -1.57 3.08
CA ARG A 112 -14.38 -0.78 3.86
C ARG A 112 -13.56 -1.65 4.83
N ARG A 113 -14.21 -2.58 5.54
CA ARG A 113 -13.54 -3.52 6.45
C ARG A 113 -12.56 -4.43 5.70
N ARG A 114 -12.95 -4.99 4.56
CA ARG A 114 -12.07 -5.83 3.72
C ARG A 114 -10.86 -5.04 3.22
N ALA A 115 -11.08 -3.85 2.68
CA ALA A 115 -9.98 -2.98 2.23
C ALA A 115 -9.00 -2.67 3.37
N ALA A 116 -9.49 -2.35 4.56
CA ALA A 116 -8.63 -2.14 5.72
C ALA A 116 -7.79 -3.39 6.03
N LEU A 117 -8.41 -4.57 6.12
CA LEU A 117 -7.70 -5.84 6.38
C LEU A 117 -6.67 -6.17 5.29
N GLU A 118 -7.00 -5.94 4.01
CA GLU A 118 -6.07 -6.12 2.89
C GLU A 118 -4.85 -5.20 3.02
N THR A 119 -5.03 -3.95 3.46
CA THR A 119 -3.88 -3.05 3.67
C THR A 119 -2.99 -3.53 4.82
N PHE A 120 -3.56 -4.03 5.92
CA PHE A 120 -2.80 -4.55 7.04
C PHE A 120 -2.03 -5.82 6.66
N THR A 121 -2.71 -6.80 6.06
CA THR A 121 -2.06 -8.02 5.58
C THR A 121 -0.96 -7.70 4.58
N ARG A 122 -1.17 -6.78 3.62
CA ARG A 122 -0.12 -6.36 2.68
C ARG A 122 1.10 -5.77 3.39
N ARG A 123 0.89 -4.98 4.45
CA ARG A 123 1.99 -4.44 5.28
C ARG A 123 2.74 -5.55 6.01
N GLU A 124 2.03 -6.50 6.59
CA GLU A 124 2.65 -7.65 7.27
C GLU A 124 3.45 -8.51 6.28
N TRP A 125 2.88 -8.85 5.13
CA TRP A 125 3.58 -9.58 4.07
C TRP A 125 4.83 -8.86 3.60
N ALA A 126 4.77 -7.52 3.43
CA ALA A 126 5.93 -6.72 3.09
C ALA A 126 6.99 -6.74 4.19
N ALA A 127 6.58 -6.62 5.46
CA ALA A 127 7.47 -6.68 6.61
C ALA A 127 8.16 -8.05 6.74
N VAL A 128 7.42 -9.16 6.59
CA VAL A 128 7.98 -10.52 6.63
C VAL A 128 8.96 -10.75 5.49
N LYS A 129 8.64 -10.31 4.27
CA LYS A 129 9.58 -10.36 3.13
C LYS A 129 10.84 -9.58 3.42
N LEU A 130 10.71 -8.33 3.89
CA LEU A 130 11.87 -7.49 4.23
C LEU A 130 12.71 -8.12 5.35
N GLN A 131 12.08 -8.64 6.40
CA GLN A 131 12.76 -9.34 7.49
C GLN A 131 13.52 -10.56 6.97
N SER A 132 12.93 -11.35 6.06
CA SER A 132 13.59 -12.51 5.47
C SER A 132 14.82 -12.11 4.65
N TRP A 133 14.73 -11.01 3.89
CA TRP A 133 15.84 -10.47 3.10
C TRP A 133 16.96 -9.96 4.00
N VAL A 134 16.63 -9.21 5.05
CA VAL A 134 17.61 -8.69 6.01
C VAL A 134 18.32 -9.86 6.73
N ARG A 135 17.57 -10.89 7.15
CA ARG A 135 18.16 -12.09 7.78
C ARG A 135 19.12 -12.81 6.83
N MET A 136 18.69 -13.06 5.59
CA MET A 136 19.53 -13.68 4.56
C MET A 136 20.78 -12.83 4.27
N TRP A 137 20.62 -11.51 4.13
CA TRP A 137 21.70 -10.58 3.88
C TRP A 137 22.77 -10.61 4.98
N ARG A 138 22.35 -10.58 6.25
CA ARG A 138 23.29 -10.66 7.39
C ARG A 138 24.11 -11.95 7.36
N ILE A 139 23.46 -13.08 7.09
CA ILE A 139 24.13 -14.39 6.99
C ILE A 139 25.13 -14.39 5.83
N ARG A 140 24.70 -13.91 4.64
CA ARG A 140 25.56 -13.81 3.47
C ARG A 140 26.78 -12.93 3.71
N LEU A 141 26.59 -11.78 4.35
CA LEU A 141 27.68 -10.87 4.70
C LEU A 141 28.68 -11.54 5.65
N ARG A 142 28.20 -12.24 6.69
CA ARG A 142 29.07 -12.98 7.62
C ARG A 142 29.84 -14.09 6.89
N TYR A 143 29.15 -14.85 6.05
CA TYR A 143 29.77 -15.90 5.23
C TYR A 143 30.85 -15.34 4.31
N CYS A 144 30.56 -14.26 3.57
CA CYS A 144 31.53 -13.62 2.69
C CYS A 144 32.76 -13.10 3.45
N ARG A 145 32.58 -12.51 4.63
CA ARG A 145 33.71 -12.07 5.49
C ARG A 145 34.59 -13.24 5.92
N LEU A 146 33.99 -14.33 6.38
CA LEU A 146 34.72 -15.53 6.78
C LEU A 146 35.45 -16.15 5.58
N LEU A 147 34.77 -16.27 4.43
CA LEU A 147 35.36 -16.81 3.22
C LEU A 147 36.54 -15.97 2.75
N HIS A 148 36.42 -14.64 2.81
CA HIS A 148 37.51 -13.72 2.47
C HIS A 148 38.71 -13.91 3.41
N ALA A 149 38.49 -14.00 4.73
CA ALA A 149 39.54 -14.25 5.70
C ALA A 149 40.24 -15.60 5.46
N VAL A 150 39.46 -16.67 5.24
CA VAL A 150 39.99 -18.00 4.93
C VAL A 150 40.83 -17.97 3.64
N ARG A 151 40.37 -17.26 2.61
CA ARG A 151 41.09 -17.14 1.34
C ARG A 151 42.44 -16.45 1.54
N ILE A 152 42.49 -15.36 2.33
CA ILE A 152 43.75 -14.68 2.68
C ILE A 152 44.70 -15.65 3.39
N ILE A 153 44.24 -16.34 4.42
CA ILE A 153 45.06 -17.30 5.18
C ILE A 153 45.58 -18.41 4.26
N GLN A 154 44.72 -18.95 3.41
CA GLN A 154 45.10 -19.99 2.45
C GLN A 154 46.13 -19.48 1.44
N THR A 155 45.97 -18.26 0.90
CA THR A 155 46.95 -17.67 -0.02
C THR A 155 48.28 -17.42 0.67
N TYR A 156 48.26 -16.91 1.91
CA TYR A 156 49.47 -16.70 2.70
C TYR A 156 50.18 -18.04 2.96
N TRP A 157 49.45 -19.06 3.40
CA TRP A 157 50.02 -20.38 3.67
C TRP A 157 50.57 -21.04 2.40
N ARG A 158 49.87 -20.91 1.26
CA ARG A 158 50.35 -21.38 -0.04
C ARG A 158 51.62 -20.67 -0.46
N CYS A 159 51.66 -19.34 -0.40
CA CYS A 159 52.85 -18.57 -0.72
C CYS A 159 54.02 -18.94 0.21
N HIS A 160 53.79 -19.04 1.51
CA HIS A 160 54.81 -19.43 2.48
C HIS A 160 55.34 -20.85 2.24
N SER A 161 54.47 -21.80 1.92
CA SER A 161 54.87 -23.18 1.59
C SER A 161 55.70 -23.26 0.31
N CYS A 162 55.37 -22.47 -0.72
CA CYS A 162 56.16 -22.38 -1.95
C CYS A 162 57.52 -21.72 -1.70
N THR A 163 57.57 -20.63 -0.92
CA THR A 163 58.82 -19.95 -0.56
C THR A 163 59.74 -20.89 0.24
N SER A 164 59.19 -21.68 1.17
CA SER A 164 59.99 -22.62 1.98
C SER A 164 60.46 -23.85 1.20
N ARG A 165 59.73 -24.27 0.14
CA ARG A 165 60.06 -25.47 -0.64
C ARG A 165 61.09 -25.21 -1.74
N GLY A 166 61.49 -23.96 -1.92
CA GLY A 166 62.39 -23.56 -2.98
C GLY A 166 61.72 -23.54 -4.35
N PHE A 167 62.30 -22.79 -5.27
CA PHE A 167 61.80 -22.65 -6.64
C PHE A 167 62.87 -23.15 -7.62
N ILE A 168 62.41 -23.82 -8.68
CA ILE A 168 63.27 -24.36 -9.74
C ILE A 168 63.07 -23.49 -10.99
N LYS A 169 64.16 -22.86 -11.45
CA LYS A 169 64.21 -22.09 -12.70
C LYS A 169 64.99 -22.91 -13.73
N GLY A 170 64.32 -23.29 -14.82
CA GLY A 170 65.01 -23.87 -15.98
C GLY A 170 65.28 -22.79 -17.02
N GLN A 171 66.52 -22.71 -17.51
CA GLN A 171 66.89 -22.05 -18.76
C GLN A 171 67.37 -23.14 -19.72
N TYR A 172 66.86 -23.14 -20.94
CA TYR A 172 67.34 -24.05 -21.98
C TYR A 172 67.70 -23.25 -23.22
N ARG A 173 68.81 -23.63 -23.85
CA ARG A 173 69.28 -23.05 -25.10
C ARG A 173 69.55 -24.18 -26.08
N VAL A 174 68.81 -24.16 -27.17
CA VAL A 174 68.95 -25.15 -28.26
C VAL A 174 69.95 -24.59 -29.27
N THR A 175 71.01 -25.34 -29.52
CA THR A 175 71.98 -25.10 -30.60
C THR A 175 71.82 -26.21 -31.66
N ALA A 176 72.41 -26.05 -32.84
CA ALA A 176 72.20 -26.98 -33.96
C ALA A 176 72.67 -28.43 -33.69
N ASP A 177 73.64 -28.58 -32.80
CA ASP A 177 74.35 -29.81 -32.47
C ASP A 177 74.14 -30.26 -31.01
N GLN A 178 73.72 -29.35 -30.12
CA GLN A 178 73.63 -29.59 -28.67
C GLN A 178 72.47 -28.81 -28.02
N LEU A 179 71.83 -29.42 -27.04
CA LEU A 179 70.90 -28.80 -26.10
C LEU A 179 71.64 -28.47 -24.80
N HIS A 180 71.72 -27.20 -24.46
CA HIS A 180 72.24 -26.74 -23.17
C HIS A 180 71.08 -26.50 -22.20
N LEU A 181 71.07 -27.25 -21.11
CA LEU A 181 70.08 -27.14 -20.04
C LEU A 181 70.76 -26.63 -18.77
N GLU A 182 70.25 -25.53 -18.22
CA GLU A 182 70.68 -24.96 -16.95
C GLU A 182 69.48 -24.94 -16.01
N ILE A 183 69.59 -25.62 -14.88
CA ILE A 183 68.56 -25.68 -13.85
C ILE A 183 69.13 -25.03 -12.59
N GLU A 184 68.54 -23.90 -12.20
CA GLU A 184 68.82 -23.22 -10.95
C GLU A 184 67.76 -23.64 -9.92
N ILE A 185 68.21 -24.26 -8.84
CA ILE A 185 67.37 -24.71 -7.74
C ILE A 185 67.69 -23.81 -6.54
N LEU A 186 66.72 -23.01 -6.13
CA LEU A 186 66.84 -22.13 -4.96
C LEU A 186 66.19 -22.81 -3.76
N LEU A 187 66.94 -23.62 -3.01
CA LEU A 187 66.52 -24.08 -1.67
C LEU A 187 67.02 -23.07 -0.64
N GLY A 188 66.27 -22.83 0.46
CA GLY A 188 66.55 -21.76 1.43
C GLY A 188 67.94 -21.70 2.09
N SER A 189 68.88 -22.60 1.73
CA SER A 189 70.29 -22.57 2.10
C SER A 189 71.23 -21.97 1.03
N GLY A 190 70.73 -21.60 -0.15
CA GLY A 190 71.50 -21.00 -1.25
C GLY A 190 71.16 -21.57 -2.64
N PRO A 191 71.46 -20.86 -3.74
CA PRO A 191 71.25 -21.37 -5.10
C PRO A 191 72.21 -22.52 -5.43
N CYS A 192 71.67 -23.63 -5.93
CA CYS A 192 72.44 -24.66 -6.62
C CYS A 192 72.14 -24.66 -8.12
N ILE A 193 73.18 -24.62 -8.94
CA ILE A 193 73.09 -24.56 -10.41
C ILE A 193 73.58 -25.89 -10.97
N VAL A 194 72.73 -26.56 -11.74
CA VAL A 194 73.04 -27.79 -12.46
C VAL A 194 73.03 -27.48 -13.95
N THR A 195 74.14 -27.73 -14.65
CA THR A 195 74.26 -27.56 -16.10
C THR A 195 74.49 -28.90 -16.78
N GLU A 196 73.77 -29.15 -17.86
CA GLU A 196 73.87 -30.38 -18.67
C GLU A 196 73.85 -30.04 -20.16
N CYS A 197 74.74 -30.68 -20.94
CA CYS A 197 74.80 -30.54 -22.39
C CYS A 197 74.43 -31.89 -23.02
N ILE A 198 73.27 -31.94 -23.67
CA ILE A 198 72.76 -33.14 -24.34
C ILE A 198 73.03 -33.01 -25.84
N PRO A 199 73.87 -33.87 -26.44
CA PRO A 199 74.10 -33.85 -27.88
C PRO A 199 72.82 -34.24 -28.62
N LEU A 200 72.45 -33.45 -29.63
CA LEU A 200 71.28 -33.73 -30.46
C LEU A 200 71.72 -34.58 -31.66
N PRO A 201 70.99 -35.64 -32.01
CA PRO A 201 71.30 -36.45 -33.18
C PRO A 201 71.11 -35.59 -34.44
N THR A 202 72.22 -35.17 -35.04
CA THR A 202 72.24 -34.51 -36.35
C THR A 202 71.85 -35.54 -37.40
N LYS A 203 70.76 -35.28 -38.11
CA LYS A 203 70.35 -36.05 -39.29
C LYS A 203 70.99 -35.49 -40.54
#